data_AF-A0A7G9GU40-F1
#
_entry.id   AF-A0A7G9GU40-F1
#
_cell.length_a   1.000
_cell.length_b   1.000
_cell.length_c   1.000
_cell.angle_alpha   90.00
_cell.angle_beta   90.00
_cell.angle_gamma   90.00
#
_symmetry.space_group_name_H-M   'P 1'
#
loop_
_entity.id
_entity.type
_entity.pdbx_description
1 polymer ?
#
loop_
_entity_poly.entity_id
_entity_poly.type
_entity_poly.pdbx_seq_one_letter_code
_entity_poly.pdbx_strand_id
1 'polypeptide(L)'
;MLALGFVCCGLLAFYVYTSHKTIDITEFYHPYVQVNKEAALYQLNKDEYEEFAKVYPNVTMQLENKDKQDMHTAYFKLKNQDVYVKAEDVKEAAALTKQKMTSRYLPFNETITTNDSYTLKDGDGNALVTMNQKDSYPIYMKNKKTIGVMVNDQLYFIDQKDIKETKQADNTKEEAAKDVPVFMYHYFYSKANGEKAENGNWLEVNDFEDQLKYLKEKGYQTVYMQDLEYFMDGKIRLPKKSVSLTVDDGTKSIYQYAYPLLKKYDMKATLFLIMNKFKDDTLPDTFQEMKENGMELQSHSYAMHTGGCDGGHGGALRCVDLDTGIKDTKKSFSIIGGGFVYCYPYGDVTESALEIMKDSGVRMAFTTNYGKIEPGMDKLQLPRVRIFGESGLSQFIYSLDE
;
A
#
# COMPACT_ATOMS: atom_id res chain seq x y z
N MET A 1 -5.78 81.87 -41.07
CA MET A 1 -6.89 82.77 -40.68
C MET A 1 -8.07 81.88 -40.34
N LEU A 2 -8.34 81.69 -39.04
CA LEU A 2 -9.51 82.19 -38.29
C LEU A 2 -10.77 81.35 -38.60
N ALA A 3 -11.51 80.80 -37.63
CA ALA A 3 -11.76 81.32 -36.29
C ALA A 3 -12.11 80.23 -35.26
N LEU A 4 -11.75 80.55 -34.01
CA LEU A 4 -12.26 79.95 -32.78
C LEU A 4 -13.78 80.19 -32.62
N GLY A 5 -14.44 79.22 -32.00
CA GLY A 5 -15.78 79.34 -31.42
C GLY A 5 -15.81 78.74 -30.01
N PHE A 6 -15.66 79.64 -29.04
CA PHE A 6 -15.78 79.59 -27.59
C PHE A 6 -16.96 78.78 -26.95
N VAL A 7 -16.73 78.40 -25.66
CA VAL A 7 -17.64 78.47 -24.49
C VAL A 7 -18.32 77.19 -23.95
N CYS A 8 -17.84 76.82 -22.76
CA CYS A 8 -18.53 76.45 -21.50
C CYS A 8 -18.99 75.03 -21.14
N CYS A 9 -18.72 74.78 -19.85
CA CYS A 9 -19.52 74.05 -18.87
C CYS A 9 -19.52 72.52 -18.94
N GLY A 10 -18.54 71.95 -18.20
CA GLY A 10 -18.83 71.30 -16.93
C GLY A 10 -19.69 70.04 -16.98
N LEU A 11 -19.07 68.90 -16.67
CA LEU A 11 -19.67 67.86 -15.85
C LEU A 11 -18.53 67.02 -15.27
N LEU A 12 -18.33 67.17 -13.96
CA LEU A 12 -17.58 66.22 -13.15
C LEU A 12 -18.22 64.84 -13.32
N ALA A 13 -17.58 63.97 -14.08
CA ALA A 13 -17.86 62.54 -14.02
C ALA A 13 -17.33 62.03 -12.68
N PHE A 14 -18.22 61.85 -11.71
CA PHE A 14 -17.97 61.01 -10.55
C PHE A 14 -17.68 59.59 -11.08
N TYR A 15 -16.39 59.24 -11.19
CA TYR A 15 -15.99 57.85 -11.23
C TYR A 15 -16.31 57.27 -9.85
N VAL A 16 -17.42 56.55 -9.75
CA VAL A 16 -17.65 55.65 -8.62
C VAL A 16 -16.62 54.54 -8.76
N TYR A 17 -15.48 54.74 -8.12
CA TYR A 17 -14.51 53.68 -7.89
C TYR A 17 -15.16 52.74 -6.87
N THR A 18 -15.80 51.67 -7.36
CA THR A 18 -16.14 50.54 -6.49
C THR A 18 -14.82 49.97 -6.01
N SER A 19 -14.46 50.26 -4.75
CA SER A 19 -13.32 49.60 -4.12
C SER A 19 -13.67 48.13 -3.97
N HIS A 20 -13.31 47.31 -4.96
CA HIS A 20 -13.14 45.89 -4.73
C HIS A 20 -12.09 45.78 -3.64
N LYS A 21 -12.53 45.44 -2.43
CA LYS A 21 -11.66 45.06 -1.32
C LYS A 21 -10.75 43.99 -1.89
N THR A 22 -9.48 44.30 -2.11
CA THR A 22 -8.51 43.34 -2.64
C THR A 22 -8.40 42.26 -1.59
N ILE A 23 -8.91 41.08 -1.91
CA ILE A 23 -8.72 39.90 -1.09
C ILE A 23 -7.23 39.55 -1.19
N ASP A 24 -6.58 39.33 -0.06
CA ASP A 24 -5.21 38.82 0.01
C ASP A 24 -5.21 37.70 1.04
N ILE A 25 -4.99 36.48 0.57
CA ILE A 25 -5.00 35.27 1.42
C ILE A 25 -3.59 34.78 1.77
N THR A 26 -2.55 35.58 1.51
CA THR A 26 -1.15 35.16 1.68
C THR A 26 -0.83 34.68 3.10
N GLU A 27 -1.47 35.26 4.12
CA GLU A 27 -1.26 34.88 5.53
C GLU A 27 -1.84 33.51 5.90
N PHE A 28 -2.82 33.01 5.13
CA PHE A 28 -3.44 31.70 5.35
C PHE A 28 -2.70 30.56 4.63
N TYR A 29 -1.72 30.88 3.78
CA TYR A 29 -1.04 29.89 2.96
C TYR A 29 -0.09 29.03 3.79
N HIS A 30 -0.35 27.73 3.81
CA HIS A 30 0.59 26.69 4.20
C HIS A 30 0.59 25.59 3.14
N PRO A 31 1.73 24.94 2.82
CA PRO A 31 1.77 23.89 1.78
C PRO A 31 0.82 22.72 2.05
N TYR A 32 0.55 22.46 3.33
CA TYR A 32 -0.41 21.47 3.78
C TYR A 32 -1.40 22.13 4.72
N VAL A 33 -2.68 21.88 4.44
CA VAL A 33 -3.77 22.44 5.22
C VAL A 33 -4.81 21.39 5.54
N GLN A 34 -5.63 21.64 6.55
CA GLN A 34 -6.80 20.82 6.88
C GLN A 34 -7.98 21.71 7.24
N VAL A 35 -9.18 21.15 7.16
CA VAL A 35 -10.42 21.85 7.54
C VAL A 35 -10.82 21.50 8.99
N ASN A 36 -11.30 22.49 9.74
CA ASN A 36 -11.72 22.30 11.15
C ASN A 36 -13.13 21.76 11.31
N LYS A 37 -13.96 21.99 10.29
CA LYS A 37 -15.35 21.60 10.15
C LYS A 37 -15.53 21.11 8.73
N GLU A 38 -16.69 20.51 8.44
CA GLU A 38 -17.06 20.24 7.05
C GLU A 38 -16.99 21.54 6.24
N ALA A 39 -16.28 21.50 5.11
CA ALA A 39 -16.06 22.67 4.25
C ALA A 39 -16.32 22.31 2.80
N ALA A 40 -16.77 23.29 2.02
CA ALA A 40 -17.03 23.10 0.60
C ALA A 40 -15.71 23.04 -0.21
N LEU A 41 -15.71 22.18 -1.23
CA LEU A 41 -14.73 22.17 -2.30
C LEU A 41 -15.39 22.70 -3.57
N TYR A 42 -14.62 23.47 -4.33
CA TYR A 42 -15.09 24.26 -5.46
C TYR A 42 -14.36 23.89 -6.75
N GLN A 43 -15.06 24.00 -7.88
CA GLN A 43 -14.48 24.02 -9.22
C GLN A 43 -14.67 25.41 -9.82
N LEU A 44 -13.72 25.83 -10.66
CA LEU A 44 -13.78 27.13 -11.33
C LEU A 44 -14.41 26.98 -12.72
N ASN A 45 -15.62 27.51 -12.89
CA ASN A 45 -16.40 27.46 -14.13
C ASN A 45 -16.68 28.89 -14.62
N LYS A 46 -16.09 29.29 -15.75
CA LYS A 46 -16.32 30.61 -16.41
C LYS A 46 -16.29 31.79 -15.40
N ASP A 47 -15.27 31.79 -14.55
CA ASP A 47 -14.99 32.80 -13.52
C ASP A 47 -15.83 32.70 -12.22
N GLU A 48 -16.69 31.68 -12.08
CA GLU A 48 -17.42 31.40 -10.86
C GLU A 48 -16.91 30.13 -10.16
N TYR A 49 -16.76 30.20 -8.83
CA TYR A 49 -16.42 29.05 -8.00
C TYR A 49 -17.70 28.34 -7.58
N GLU A 50 -17.94 27.16 -8.14
CA GLU A 50 -19.13 26.36 -7.87
C GLU A 50 -18.79 25.23 -6.89
N GLU A 51 -19.58 25.11 -5.82
CA GLU A 51 -19.46 23.99 -4.88
C GLU A 51 -19.86 22.69 -5.57
N PHE A 52 -18.96 21.70 -5.57
CA PHE A 52 -19.23 20.37 -6.15
C PHE A 52 -19.07 19.23 -5.13
N ALA A 53 -18.38 19.49 -4.01
CA ALA A 53 -18.12 18.51 -2.98
C ALA A 53 -17.94 19.17 -1.61
N LYS A 54 -17.92 18.34 -0.56
CA LYS A 54 -17.63 18.77 0.81
C LYS A 54 -16.58 17.87 1.43
N VAL A 55 -15.53 18.47 1.99
CA VAL A 55 -14.45 17.78 2.69
C VAL A 55 -14.74 17.72 4.19
N TYR A 56 -14.52 16.56 4.80
CA TYR A 56 -14.73 16.33 6.23
C TYR A 56 -13.59 16.92 7.09
N PRO A 57 -13.85 17.19 8.39
CA PRO A 57 -12.84 17.68 9.32
C PRO A 57 -11.58 16.80 9.37
N ASN A 58 -10.42 17.43 9.57
CA ASN A 58 -9.10 16.79 9.72
C ASN A 58 -8.55 16.08 8.47
N VAL A 59 -9.23 16.19 7.32
CA VAL A 59 -8.65 15.77 6.04
C VAL A 59 -7.55 16.75 5.65
N THR A 60 -6.33 16.25 5.56
CA THR A 60 -5.18 17.05 5.12
C THR A 60 -5.14 17.11 3.59
N MET A 61 -4.97 18.30 3.05
CA MET A 61 -4.88 18.61 1.63
C MET A 61 -3.57 19.33 1.35
N GLN A 62 -2.98 19.04 0.18
CA GLN A 62 -1.80 19.76 -0.29
C GLN A 62 -2.23 20.91 -1.20
N LEU A 63 -1.81 22.13 -0.87
CA LEU A 63 -2.04 23.30 -1.72
C LEU A 63 -1.05 23.32 -2.88
N GLU A 64 -1.46 23.88 -4.01
CA GLU A 64 -0.55 24.19 -5.12
C GLU A 64 0.57 25.11 -4.65
N ASN A 65 1.74 25.01 -5.28
CA ASN A 65 2.91 25.78 -4.88
C ASN A 65 2.60 27.28 -4.85
N LYS A 66 3.16 27.98 -3.86
CA LYS A 66 2.89 29.40 -3.58
C LYS A 66 3.03 30.31 -4.80
N ASP A 67 4.02 30.05 -5.65
CA ASP A 67 4.31 30.80 -6.88
C ASP A 67 3.27 30.59 -8.00
N LYS A 68 2.44 29.55 -7.87
CA LYS A 68 1.38 29.18 -8.82
C LYS A 68 -0.03 29.37 -8.23
N GLN A 69 -0.12 29.95 -7.03
CA GLN A 69 -1.39 30.31 -6.40
C GLN A 69 -1.80 31.73 -6.76
N ASP A 70 -3.10 31.92 -6.96
CA ASP A 70 -3.69 33.26 -7.03
C ASP A 70 -4.09 33.70 -5.61
N MET A 71 -3.22 34.50 -4.99
CA MET A 71 -3.45 35.05 -3.65
C MET A 71 -4.51 36.15 -3.61
N HIS A 72 -5.03 36.57 -4.76
CA HIS A 72 -6.03 37.63 -4.87
C HIS A 72 -7.47 37.12 -5.02
N THR A 73 -7.67 35.82 -4.77
CA THR A 73 -8.98 35.19 -4.65
C THR A 73 -9.24 34.76 -3.21
N ALA A 74 -10.48 34.41 -2.87
CA ALA A 74 -10.79 33.82 -1.55
C ALA A 74 -10.42 32.32 -1.44
N TYR A 75 -9.77 31.75 -2.46
CA TYR A 75 -9.65 30.31 -2.65
C TYR A 75 -8.19 29.89 -2.86
N PHE A 76 -7.81 28.77 -2.27
CA PHE A 76 -6.58 28.08 -2.60
C PHE A 76 -6.85 26.93 -3.55
N LYS A 77 -6.05 26.84 -4.62
CA LYS A 77 -6.02 25.67 -5.51
C LYS A 77 -5.34 24.47 -4.84
N LEU A 78 -5.90 23.27 -4.98
CA LEU A 78 -5.25 22.04 -4.54
C LEU A 78 -4.18 21.62 -5.55
N LYS A 79 -3.08 21.05 -5.07
CA LYS A 79 -1.93 20.72 -5.90
C LYS A 79 -2.30 19.72 -7.00
N ASN A 80 -1.90 20.02 -8.24
CA ASN A 80 -2.16 19.18 -9.42
C ASN A 80 -3.65 18.87 -9.69
N GLN A 81 -4.57 19.69 -9.17
CA GLN A 81 -6.01 19.51 -9.33
C GLN A 81 -6.69 20.84 -9.61
N ASP A 82 -7.70 20.85 -10.48
CA ASP A 82 -8.57 22.02 -10.68
C ASP A 82 -9.70 22.04 -9.62
N VAL A 83 -9.29 21.91 -8.36
CA VAL A 83 -10.14 21.88 -7.17
C VAL A 83 -9.67 22.95 -6.21
N TYR A 84 -10.61 23.63 -5.56
CA TYR A 84 -10.34 24.80 -4.73
C TYR A 84 -11.01 24.67 -3.36
N VAL A 85 -10.40 25.28 -2.34
CA VAL A 85 -10.95 25.39 -0.98
C VAL A 85 -10.84 26.83 -0.50
N LYS A 86 -11.81 27.31 0.26
CA LYS A 86 -11.76 28.68 0.81
C LYS A 86 -10.64 28.82 1.83
N ALA A 87 -9.91 29.93 1.75
CA ALA A 87 -8.80 30.23 2.66
C ALA A 87 -9.25 30.31 4.13
N GLU A 88 -10.47 30.80 4.38
CA GLU A 88 -11.02 30.93 5.75
C GLU A 88 -11.41 29.59 6.40
N ASP A 89 -11.61 28.53 5.60
CA ASP A 89 -12.04 27.22 6.09
C ASP A 89 -10.86 26.31 6.45
N VAL A 90 -9.63 26.72 6.15
CA VAL A 90 -8.43 25.90 6.29
C VAL A 90 -7.49 26.43 7.39
N LYS A 91 -6.73 25.51 7.98
CA LYS A 91 -5.61 25.81 8.88
C LYS A 91 -4.39 24.98 8.50
N GLU A 92 -3.23 25.36 9.00
CA GLU A 92 -2.01 24.58 8.87
C GLU A 92 -2.19 23.12 9.32
N ALA A 93 -1.61 22.21 8.54
CA ALA A 93 -1.52 20.80 8.86
C ALA A 93 -0.08 20.30 8.71
N ALA A 94 0.24 19.20 9.39
CA ALA A 94 1.47 18.49 9.12
C ALA A 94 1.47 17.97 7.67
N ALA A 95 2.67 17.76 7.11
CA ALA A 95 2.79 17.13 5.82
C ALA A 95 2.09 15.77 5.83
N LEU A 96 1.43 15.43 4.72
CA LEU A 96 0.87 14.10 4.52
C LEU A 96 1.96 13.06 4.74
N THR A 97 1.77 12.18 5.72
CA THR A 97 2.53 10.94 5.79
C THR A 97 2.29 10.22 4.47
N LYS A 98 3.35 9.82 3.78
CA LYS A 98 3.21 9.03 2.54
C LYS A 98 2.28 7.86 2.83
N GLN A 99 1.09 7.88 2.22
CA GLN A 99 0.18 6.76 2.31
C GLN A 99 0.94 5.54 1.81
N LYS A 100 0.92 4.45 2.58
CA LYS A 100 1.69 3.24 2.25
C LYS A 100 1.25 2.78 0.86
N MET A 101 2.12 2.98 -0.13
CA MET A 101 1.82 2.68 -1.54
C MET A 101 1.39 1.21 -1.64
N THR A 102 0.09 1.01 -1.88
CA THR A 102 -0.48 -0.30 -2.18
C THR A 102 0.21 -0.84 -3.43
N SER A 103 0.27 -2.17 -3.58
CA SER A 103 0.69 -2.73 -4.85
C SER A 103 -0.25 -2.28 -5.97
N ARG A 104 0.24 -2.32 -7.21
CA ARG A 104 -0.57 -1.96 -8.36
C ARG A 104 -1.64 -3.02 -8.58
N TYR A 105 -2.90 -2.62 -8.52
CA TYR A 105 -4.05 -3.47 -8.83
C TYR A 105 -4.55 -3.21 -10.25
N LEU A 106 -5.16 -4.22 -10.86
CA LEU A 106 -5.91 -4.05 -12.10
C LEU A 106 -7.39 -3.77 -11.79
N PRO A 107 -8.07 -2.91 -12.56
CA PRO A 107 -9.51 -2.77 -12.42
C PRO A 107 -10.20 -4.08 -12.82
N PHE A 108 -11.32 -4.38 -12.20
CA PHE A 108 -12.28 -5.37 -12.69
C PHE A 108 -12.90 -4.86 -13.99
N ASN A 109 -13.44 -5.79 -14.80
CA ASN A 109 -14.16 -5.46 -16.02
C ASN A 109 -15.60 -4.99 -15.73
N GLU A 110 -15.74 -4.16 -14.70
CA GLU A 110 -16.97 -3.61 -14.19
C GLU A 110 -16.74 -2.16 -13.76
N THR A 111 -17.69 -1.31 -14.10
CA THR A 111 -17.72 0.10 -13.76
C THR A 111 -18.98 0.38 -12.98
N ILE A 112 -18.82 1.08 -11.86
CA ILE A 112 -19.94 1.58 -11.07
C ILE A 112 -20.35 2.96 -11.55
N THR A 113 -21.62 3.28 -11.37
CA THR A 113 -22.13 4.65 -11.42
C THR A 113 -22.74 4.96 -10.07
N THR A 114 -22.35 6.08 -9.48
CA THR A 114 -22.80 6.49 -8.14
C THR A 114 -24.20 7.10 -8.16
N ASN A 115 -24.80 7.27 -6.99
CA ASN A 115 -25.95 8.16 -6.80
C ASN A 115 -25.54 9.63 -7.05
N ASP A 116 -26.52 10.54 -7.05
CA ASP A 116 -26.25 11.98 -7.22
C ASP A 116 -25.49 12.60 -6.03
N SER A 117 -25.34 11.85 -4.94
CA SER A 117 -24.42 12.15 -3.86
C SER A 117 -23.86 10.85 -3.26
N TYR A 118 -22.57 10.86 -2.91
CA TYR A 118 -21.87 9.72 -2.32
C TYR A 118 -20.64 10.18 -1.53
N THR A 119 -20.13 9.34 -0.64
CA THR A 119 -18.93 9.66 0.17
C THR A 119 -17.75 8.78 -0.21
N LEU A 120 -16.59 9.42 -0.45
CA LEU A 120 -15.29 8.78 -0.55
C LEU A 120 -14.69 8.60 0.86
N LYS A 121 -14.20 7.41 1.13
CA LYS A 121 -13.59 7.01 2.40
C LYS A 121 -12.18 6.49 2.22
N ASP A 122 -11.37 6.59 3.28
CA ASP A 122 -10.08 5.89 3.36
C ASP A 122 -10.25 4.39 3.63
N GLY A 123 -9.13 3.67 3.71
CA GLY A 123 -9.11 2.23 3.99
C GLY A 123 -9.56 1.85 5.41
N ASP A 124 -9.57 2.80 6.34
CA ASP A 124 -10.07 2.62 7.71
C ASP A 124 -11.58 2.92 7.80
N GLY A 125 -12.19 3.39 6.71
CA GLY A 125 -13.61 3.71 6.61
C GLY A 125 -13.95 5.11 7.09
N ASN A 126 -12.98 5.98 7.33
CA ASN A 126 -13.23 7.38 7.67
C ASN A 126 -13.72 8.12 6.43
N ALA A 127 -14.78 8.91 6.60
CA ALA A 127 -15.29 9.78 5.54
C ALA A 127 -14.29 10.91 5.26
N LEU A 128 -13.96 11.10 3.98
CA LEU A 128 -13.03 12.13 3.54
C LEU A 128 -13.75 13.24 2.79
N VAL A 129 -14.52 12.88 1.78
CA VAL A 129 -15.19 13.84 0.89
C VAL A 129 -16.57 13.31 0.51
N THR A 130 -17.62 14.13 0.65
CA THR A 130 -18.93 13.90 0.05
C THR A 130 -18.98 14.62 -1.29
N MET A 131 -19.26 13.88 -2.35
CA MET A 131 -19.44 14.39 -3.70
C MET A 131 -20.92 14.69 -3.91
N ASN A 132 -21.25 15.83 -4.51
CA ASN A 132 -22.62 16.26 -4.80
C ASN A 132 -22.96 16.16 -6.29
N GLN A 133 -22.44 15.10 -6.91
CA GLN A 133 -22.65 14.80 -8.31
C GLN A 133 -22.67 13.29 -8.52
N LYS A 134 -23.11 12.89 -9.71
CA LYS A 134 -23.00 11.52 -10.20
C LYS A 134 -21.66 11.34 -10.90
N ASP A 135 -20.93 10.30 -10.53
CA ASP A 135 -19.65 9.92 -11.13
C ASP A 135 -19.68 8.45 -11.57
N SER A 136 -18.66 8.04 -12.31
CA SER A 136 -18.46 6.64 -12.72
C SER A 136 -17.01 6.23 -12.56
N TYR A 137 -16.80 5.05 -11.99
CA TYR A 137 -15.48 4.55 -11.64
C TYR A 137 -15.33 3.08 -12.01
N PRO A 138 -14.19 2.68 -12.60
CA PRO A 138 -13.79 1.27 -12.61
C PRO A 138 -13.68 0.73 -11.18
N ILE A 139 -14.11 -0.50 -10.96
CA ILE A 139 -13.93 -1.18 -9.68
C ILE A 139 -12.49 -1.68 -9.58
N TYR A 140 -11.78 -1.35 -8.51
CA TYR A 140 -10.44 -1.90 -8.22
C TYR A 140 -10.42 -2.87 -7.05
N MET A 141 -11.37 -2.74 -6.11
CA MET A 141 -11.53 -3.67 -5.01
C MET A 141 -13.00 -3.95 -4.74
N LYS A 142 -13.34 -5.21 -4.49
CA LYS A 142 -14.69 -5.65 -4.11
C LYS A 142 -14.71 -6.06 -2.65
N ASN A 143 -15.40 -5.29 -1.81
CA ASN A 143 -15.70 -5.68 -0.44
C ASN A 143 -17.21 -5.89 -0.26
N LYS A 144 -17.59 -6.56 0.83
CA LYS A 144 -19.00 -6.86 1.13
C LYS A 144 -19.87 -5.60 1.29
N LYS A 145 -19.30 -4.51 1.83
CA LYS A 145 -20.05 -3.27 2.14
C LYS A 145 -19.60 -2.08 1.31
N THR A 146 -18.42 -2.13 0.72
CA THR A 146 -17.81 -1.02 -0.02
C THR A 146 -17.22 -1.50 -1.34
N ILE A 147 -17.05 -0.57 -2.27
CA ILE A 147 -16.31 -0.75 -3.51
C ILE A 147 -15.10 0.17 -3.49
N GLY A 148 -13.92 -0.39 -3.78
CA GLY A 148 -12.69 0.37 -3.91
C GLY A 148 -12.55 0.93 -5.32
N VAL A 149 -12.27 2.21 -5.43
CA VAL A 149 -12.09 2.97 -6.68
C VAL A 149 -10.77 3.73 -6.64
N MET A 150 -10.16 3.97 -7.80
CA MET A 150 -8.94 4.77 -7.89
C MET A 150 -9.28 6.22 -8.23
N VAL A 151 -8.78 7.15 -7.42
CA VAL A 151 -8.84 8.60 -7.67
C VAL A 151 -7.43 9.14 -7.48
N ASN A 152 -6.86 9.77 -8.52
CA ASN A 152 -5.49 10.29 -8.51
C ASN A 152 -4.44 9.27 -8.01
N ASP A 153 -4.48 8.06 -8.57
CA ASP A 153 -3.60 6.94 -8.22
C ASP A 153 -3.65 6.48 -6.75
N GLN A 154 -4.73 6.83 -6.04
CA GLN A 154 -5.00 6.38 -4.68
C GLN A 154 -6.31 5.61 -4.59
N LEU A 155 -6.32 4.58 -3.76
CA LEU A 155 -7.49 3.74 -3.51
C LEU A 155 -8.39 4.38 -2.45
N TYR A 156 -9.64 4.63 -2.84
CA TYR A 156 -10.71 5.12 -1.97
C TYR A 156 -11.89 4.15 -1.97
N PHE A 157 -12.76 4.27 -0.98
CA PHE A 157 -13.91 3.38 -0.81
C PHE A 157 -15.23 4.14 -0.86
N ILE A 158 -16.20 3.58 -1.58
CA ILE A 158 -17.59 4.06 -1.66
C ILE A 158 -18.49 2.98 -1.06
N ASP A 159 -19.46 3.35 -0.22
CA ASP A 159 -20.43 2.40 0.33
C ASP A 159 -21.33 1.84 -0.78
N GLN A 160 -21.66 0.55 -0.74
CA GLN A 160 -22.54 -0.06 -1.75
C GLN A 160 -23.93 0.60 -1.84
N LYS A 161 -24.43 1.16 -0.74
CA LYS A 161 -25.71 1.91 -0.73
C LYS A 161 -25.68 3.19 -1.58
N ASP A 162 -24.48 3.72 -1.86
CA ASP A 162 -24.28 4.95 -2.63
C ASP A 162 -24.02 4.66 -4.12
N ILE A 163 -24.10 3.38 -4.52
CA ILE A 163 -23.93 2.92 -5.89
C ILE A 163 -25.31 2.74 -6.54
N LYS A 164 -25.54 3.45 -7.64
CA LYS A 164 -26.78 3.39 -8.40
C LYS A 164 -26.87 2.14 -9.26
N GLU A 165 -25.80 1.82 -9.97
CA GLU A 165 -25.71 0.65 -10.85
C GLU A 165 -24.25 0.20 -11.04
N THR A 166 -24.08 -1.05 -11.48
CA THR A 166 -22.80 -1.62 -11.91
C THR A 166 -22.99 -2.23 -13.29
N LYS A 167 -22.10 -1.90 -14.23
CA LYS A 167 -22.15 -2.37 -15.61
C LYS A 167 -20.83 -3.03 -16.00
N GLN A 168 -20.91 -4.04 -16.87
CA GLN A 168 -19.73 -4.63 -17.50
C GLN A 168 -19.03 -3.58 -18.36
N ALA A 169 -17.71 -3.51 -18.26
CA ALA A 169 -16.88 -2.55 -18.97
C ALA A 169 -15.49 -3.14 -19.21
N ASP A 170 -14.88 -2.84 -20.36
CA ASP A 170 -13.54 -3.32 -20.70
C ASP A 170 -12.48 -2.35 -20.15
N ASN A 171 -12.28 -2.41 -18.83
CA ASN A 171 -11.45 -1.44 -18.10
C ASN A 171 -9.94 -1.72 -18.19
N THR A 172 -9.52 -2.90 -18.63
CA THR A 172 -8.10 -3.21 -18.85
C THR A 172 -7.90 -4.34 -19.85
N LYS A 173 -6.86 -4.20 -20.68
CA LYS A 173 -6.36 -5.24 -21.58
C LYS A 173 -5.26 -6.10 -20.97
N GLU A 174 -4.77 -5.72 -19.77
CA GLU A 174 -3.71 -6.46 -19.11
C GLU A 174 -4.22 -7.77 -18.53
N GLU A 175 -3.38 -8.80 -18.64
CA GLU A 175 -3.67 -10.10 -18.08
C GLU A 175 -3.55 -10.05 -16.56
N ALA A 176 -4.60 -10.51 -15.87
CA ALA A 176 -4.57 -10.67 -14.43
C ALA A 176 -3.88 -11.97 -14.03
N ALA A 177 -3.19 -11.96 -12.91
CA ALA A 177 -2.66 -13.13 -12.25
C ALA A 177 -3.81 -14.09 -11.90
N LYS A 178 -3.64 -15.36 -12.27
CA LYS A 178 -4.50 -16.47 -11.80
C LYS A 178 -3.94 -17.09 -10.53
N ASP A 179 -2.61 -17.10 -10.45
CA ASP A 179 -1.80 -17.54 -9.34
C ASP A 179 -0.66 -16.53 -9.11
N VAL A 180 -0.01 -16.60 -7.96
CA VAL A 180 1.14 -15.76 -7.60
C VAL A 180 2.23 -16.64 -6.98
N PRO A 181 3.49 -16.63 -7.48
CA PRO A 181 4.59 -17.28 -6.80
C PRO A 181 5.00 -16.48 -5.56
N VAL A 182 5.11 -17.19 -4.43
CA VAL A 182 5.66 -16.68 -3.18
C VAL A 182 7.02 -17.32 -2.98
N PHE A 183 8.08 -16.59 -3.31
CA PHE A 183 9.45 -17.10 -3.27
C PHE A 183 9.97 -17.17 -1.84
N MET A 184 10.62 -18.29 -1.50
CA MET A 184 11.20 -18.55 -0.19
C MET A 184 12.74 -18.56 -0.28
N TYR A 185 13.35 -17.58 0.37
CA TYR A 185 14.79 -17.45 0.60
C TYR A 185 15.10 -17.63 2.10
N HIS A 186 16.37 -17.83 2.45
CA HIS A 186 16.80 -17.91 3.85
C HIS A 186 18.06 -17.07 4.07
N TYR A 187 19.19 -17.48 3.49
CA TYR A 187 20.49 -16.89 3.79
C TYR A 187 21.21 -16.42 2.53
N PHE A 188 22.09 -15.44 2.69
CA PHE A 188 22.87 -14.85 1.61
C PHE A 188 24.35 -14.83 1.99
N TYR A 189 25.21 -15.07 1.01
CA TYR A 189 26.67 -14.97 1.16
C TYR A 189 27.31 -14.30 -0.06
N SER A 190 28.54 -13.83 0.10
CA SER A 190 29.33 -13.23 -0.97
C SER A 190 30.63 -13.99 -1.21
N LYS A 191 30.75 -14.61 -2.40
CA LYS A 191 32.02 -15.24 -2.82
C LYS A 191 33.14 -14.21 -2.91
N ALA A 192 32.82 -12.97 -3.28
CA ALA A 192 33.78 -11.87 -3.38
C ALA A 192 34.39 -11.49 -2.01
N ASN A 193 33.65 -11.70 -0.92
CA ASN A 193 34.14 -11.51 0.44
C ASN A 193 34.85 -12.76 1.02
N GLY A 194 35.05 -13.81 0.21
CA GLY A 194 35.65 -15.07 0.64
C GLY A 194 34.70 -15.98 1.43
N GLU A 195 33.40 -15.67 1.46
CA GLU A 195 32.39 -16.49 2.13
C GLU A 195 31.98 -17.68 1.27
N LYS A 196 31.38 -18.69 1.90
CA LYS A 196 30.90 -19.91 1.23
C LYS A 196 29.52 -20.28 1.75
N ALA A 197 28.70 -20.90 0.90
CA ALA A 197 27.44 -21.50 1.32
C ALA A 197 27.70 -22.62 2.34
N GLU A 198 26.93 -22.64 3.43
CA GLU A 198 27.01 -23.74 4.40
C GLU A 198 26.14 -24.93 4.00
N ASN A 199 25.04 -24.66 3.29
CA ASN A 199 24.10 -25.65 2.77
C ASN A 199 23.24 -25.03 1.65
N GLY A 200 22.29 -25.80 1.12
CA GLY A 200 21.42 -25.38 0.00
C GLY A 200 20.46 -24.23 0.29
N ASN A 201 20.40 -23.68 1.51
CA ASN A 201 19.61 -22.49 1.87
C ASN A 201 20.38 -21.17 1.69
N TRP A 202 21.68 -21.24 1.40
CA TRP A 202 22.53 -20.07 1.18
C TRP A 202 22.61 -19.73 -0.30
N LEU A 203 22.09 -18.56 -0.67
CA LEU A 203 22.14 -18.03 -2.03
C LEU A 203 23.28 -17.01 -2.18
N GLU A 204 23.98 -17.06 -3.31
CA GLU A 204 25.02 -16.07 -3.60
C GLU A 204 24.40 -14.70 -3.91
N VAL A 205 25.01 -13.63 -3.40
CA VAL A 205 24.44 -12.28 -3.50
C VAL A 205 24.24 -11.79 -4.95
N ASN A 206 25.13 -12.15 -5.88
CA ASN A 206 24.99 -11.78 -7.29
C ASN A 206 23.89 -12.60 -7.97
N ASP A 207 23.69 -13.87 -7.58
CA ASP A 207 22.56 -14.67 -8.07
C ASP A 207 21.22 -14.02 -7.64
N PHE A 208 21.14 -13.52 -6.41
CA PHE A 208 19.97 -12.76 -5.96
C PHE A 208 19.80 -11.44 -6.72
N GLU A 209 20.89 -10.70 -6.95
CA GLU A 209 20.88 -9.46 -7.75
C GLU A 209 20.36 -9.70 -9.18
N ASP A 210 20.82 -10.77 -9.84
CA ASP A 210 20.38 -11.13 -11.18
C ASP A 210 18.87 -11.45 -11.23
N GLN A 211 18.34 -12.09 -10.18
CA GLN A 211 16.90 -12.36 -10.06
C GLN A 211 16.10 -11.06 -9.92
N LEU A 212 16.50 -10.14 -9.03
CA LEU A 212 15.82 -8.85 -8.85
C LEU A 212 15.91 -7.98 -10.10
N LYS A 213 17.08 -7.96 -10.74
CA LYS A 213 17.30 -7.26 -12.01
C LYS A 213 16.36 -7.79 -13.09
N TYR A 214 16.27 -9.11 -13.23
CA TYR A 214 15.36 -9.74 -14.18
C TYR A 214 13.90 -9.36 -13.92
N LEU A 215 13.44 -9.47 -12.66
CA LEU A 215 12.09 -9.07 -12.28
C LEU A 215 11.81 -7.61 -12.69
N LYS A 216 12.74 -6.69 -12.40
CA LYS A 216 12.61 -5.26 -12.72
C LYS A 216 12.53 -5.02 -14.23
N GLU A 217 13.47 -5.59 -14.99
CA GLU A 217 13.55 -5.46 -16.44
C GLU A 217 12.33 -6.07 -17.16
N LYS A 218 11.75 -7.13 -16.60
CA LYS A 218 10.53 -7.76 -17.15
C LYS A 218 9.24 -7.11 -16.66
N GLY A 219 9.31 -6.09 -15.81
CA GLY A 219 8.14 -5.36 -15.31
C GLY A 219 7.32 -6.14 -14.29
N TYR A 220 7.97 -7.00 -13.50
CA TYR A 220 7.34 -7.60 -12.33
C TYR A 220 7.24 -6.59 -11.19
N GLN A 221 6.16 -6.69 -10.44
CA GLN A 221 6.04 -6.06 -9.13
C GLN A 221 6.16 -7.09 -8.01
N THR A 222 6.71 -6.66 -6.88
CA THR A 222 6.67 -7.40 -5.63
C THR A 222 5.49 -6.94 -4.78
N VAL A 223 4.66 -7.85 -4.31
CA VAL A 223 3.42 -7.53 -3.56
C VAL A 223 3.54 -7.81 -2.06
N TYR A 224 2.79 -7.05 -1.26
CA TYR A 224 2.72 -7.21 0.18
C TYR A 224 1.80 -8.35 0.59
N MET A 225 1.96 -8.84 1.82
CA MET A 225 1.12 -9.89 2.39
C MET A 225 -0.36 -9.51 2.47
N GLN A 226 -0.66 -8.23 2.71
CA GLN A 226 -2.04 -7.75 2.72
C GLN A 226 -2.67 -7.80 1.32
N ASP A 227 -1.88 -7.54 0.27
CA ASP A 227 -2.33 -7.65 -1.12
C ASP A 227 -2.59 -9.11 -1.48
N LEU A 228 -1.71 -10.03 -1.04
CA LEU A 228 -1.92 -11.46 -1.21
C LEU A 228 -3.20 -11.93 -0.52
N GLU A 229 -3.46 -11.53 0.73
CA GLU A 229 -4.71 -11.88 1.40
C GLU A 229 -5.93 -11.41 0.61
N TYR A 230 -5.91 -10.17 0.10
CA TYR A 230 -7.00 -9.65 -0.73
C TYR A 230 -7.15 -10.38 -2.06
N PHE A 231 -6.03 -10.77 -2.68
CA PHE A 231 -6.03 -11.58 -3.90
C PHE A 231 -6.65 -12.96 -3.64
N MET A 232 -6.23 -13.64 -2.57
CA MET A 232 -6.75 -14.95 -2.16
C MET A 232 -8.23 -14.92 -1.81
N ASP A 233 -8.71 -13.79 -1.26
CA ASP A 233 -10.12 -13.54 -0.98
C ASP A 233 -10.94 -13.14 -2.23
N GLY A 234 -10.31 -12.99 -3.40
CA GLY A 234 -10.94 -12.53 -4.65
C GLY A 234 -11.37 -11.05 -4.62
N LYS A 235 -10.86 -10.27 -3.67
CA LYS A 235 -11.22 -8.85 -3.49
C LYS A 235 -10.53 -7.93 -4.50
N ILE A 236 -9.35 -8.30 -4.98
CA ILE A 236 -8.56 -7.52 -5.94
C ILE A 236 -8.12 -8.37 -7.13
N ARG A 237 -7.65 -7.72 -8.18
CA ARG A 237 -6.92 -8.35 -9.28
C ARG A 237 -5.48 -7.83 -9.29
N LEU A 238 -4.53 -8.74 -9.32
CA LEU A 238 -3.12 -8.40 -9.52
C LEU A 238 -2.76 -8.55 -11.00
N PRO A 239 -1.88 -7.71 -11.58
CA PRO A 239 -1.21 -7.99 -12.85
C PRO A 239 -0.54 -9.36 -12.85
N LYS A 240 -0.56 -10.07 -13.99
CA LYS A 240 0.08 -11.39 -14.14
C LYS A 240 1.53 -11.43 -13.67
N LYS A 241 2.26 -10.33 -13.88
CA LYS A 241 3.65 -10.18 -13.42
C LYS A 241 3.70 -9.66 -11.98
N SER A 242 3.09 -10.40 -11.05
CA SER A 242 3.17 -10.12 -9.62
C SER A 242 3.80 -11.30 -8.91
N VAL A 243 4.74 -11.04 -8.01
CA VAL A 243 5.41 -12.05 -7.18
C VAL A 243 5.47 -11.57 -5.74
N SER A 244 5.68 -12.47 -4.78
CA SER A 244 6.05 -12.08 -3.42
C SER A 244 7.41 -12.66 -3.07
N LEU A 245 8.26 -11.87 -2.43
CA LEU A 245 9.58 -12.29 -1.97
C LEU A 245 9.52 -12.47 -0.46
N THR A 246 9.88 -13.66 0.03
CA THR A 246 9.92 -13.96 1.47
C THR A 246 11.29 -14.46 1.88
N VAL A 247 11.76 -14.03 3.05
CA VAL A 247 13.04 -14.46 3.62
C VAL A 247 12.82 -14.93 5.04
N ASP A 248 13.18 -16.17 5.32
CA ASP A 248 12.96 -16.80 6.62
C ASP A 248 14.12 -16.55 7.59
N ASP A 249 13.92 -16.90 8.86
CA ASP A 249 14.88 -16.97 9.97
C ASP A 249 15.46 -15.67 10.54
N GLY A 250 15.41 -14.55 9.80
CA GLY A 250 15.82 -13.24 10.32
C GLY A 250 17.33 -13.12 10.62
N THR A 251 18.19 -13.63 9.74
CA THR A 251 19.65 -13.54 9.91
C THR A 251 20.22 -12.17 9.52
N LYS A 252 21.44 -11.88 9.99
CA LYS A 252 22.17 -10.64 9.66
C LYS A 252 22.50 -10.50 8.16
N SER A 253 22.63 -11.62 7.45
CA SER A 253 22.90 -11.64 6.01
C SER A 253 21.81 -10.93 5.19
N ILE A 254 20.57 -10.89 5.68
CA ILE A 254 19.47 -10.15 5.05
C ILE A 254 19.80 -8.66 4.96
N TYR A 255 20.18 -8.06 6.09
CA TYR A 255 20.51 -6.64 6.14
C TYR A 255 21.80 -6.33 5.37
N GLN A 256 22.79 -7.24 5.44
CA GLN A 256 24.08 -7.06 4.79
C GLN A 256 24.02 -7.16 3.25
N TYR A 257 23.23 -8.09 2.72
CA TYR A 257 23.27 -8.45 1.29
C TYR A 257 21.94 -8.22 0.57
N ALA A 258 20.82 -8.72 1.11
CA ALA A 258 19.54 -8.67 0.40
C ALA A 258 18.90 -7.26 0.43
N TYR A 259 18.89 -6.61 1.58
CA TYR A 259 18.24 -5.30 1.78
C TYR A 259 18.78 -4.19 0.89
N PRO A 260 20.11 -4.00 0.72
CA PRO A 260 20.66 -3.01 -0.22
C PRO A 260 20.20 -3.25 -1.66
N LEU A 261 20.10 -4.51 -2.09
CA LEU A 261 19.63 -4.87 -3.43
C LEU A 261 18.13 -4.64 -3.59
N LEU A 262 17.31 -5.04 -2.62
CA LEU A 262 15.87 -4.76 -2.62
C LEU A 262 15.59 -3.26 -2.76
N LYS A 263 16.33 -2.41 -2.03
CA LYS A 263 16.30 -0.95 -2.19
C LYS A 263 16.73 -0.49 -3.58
N LYS A 264 17.85 -1.01 -4.09
CA LYS A 264 18.39 -0.66 -5.42
C LYS A 264 17.38 -0.91 -6.54
N TYR A 265 16.60 -1.99 -6.45
CA TYR A 265 15.62 -2.37 -7.47
C TYR A 265 14.19 -1.88 -7.17
N ASP A 266 13.98 -1.17 -6.06
CA ASP A 266 12.67 -0.71 -5.59
C ASP A 266 11.68 -1.88 -5.47
N MET A 267 12.12 -2.90 -4.72
CA MET A 267 11.39 -4.14 -4.48
C MET A 267 11.15 -4.34 -3.00
N LYS A 268 10.04 -5.00 -2.70
CA LYS A 268 9.50 -5.27 -1.37
C LYS A 268 9.72 -6.74 -1.04
N ALA A 269 9.97 -7.04 0.24
CA ALA A 269 10.02 -8.40 0.73
C ALA A 269 9.35 -8.52 2.11
N THR A 270 8.90 -9.72 2.44
CA THR A 270 8.46 -10.09 3.78
C THR A 270 9.54 -10.91 4.47
N LEU A 271 9.90 -10.52 5.68
CA LEU A 271 10.87 -11.18 6.51
C LEU A 271 10.14 -11.93 7.62
N PHE A 272 10.25 -13.25 7.64
CA PHE A 272 9.71 -14.10 8.71
C PHE A 272 10.79 -14.29 9.76
N LEU A 273 10.65 -13.69 10.94
CA LEU A 273 11.72 -13.72 11.95
C LEU A 273 11.37 -14.62 13.14
N ILE A 274 12.42 -15.24 13.69
CA ILE A 274 12.36 -16.05 14.91
C ILE A 274 12.67 -15.13 16.09
N MET A 275 11.64 -14.73 16.86
CA MET A 275 11.80 -13.62 17.79
C MET A 275 12.74 -13.91 18.97
N ASN A 276 12.83 -15.14 19.47
CA ASN A 276 13.70 -15.45 20.62
C ASN A 276 15.20 -15.35 20.31
N LYS A 277 15.59 -15.15 19.04
CA LYS A 277 16.97 -14.87 18.65
C LYS A 277 17.40 -13.45 18.97
N PHE A 278 16.45 -12.56 19.29
CA PHE A 278 16.73 -11.16 19.60
C PHE A 278 16.81 -10.93 21.10
N LYS A 279 17.74 -10.06 21.49
CA LYS A 279 18.01 -9.73 22.88
C LYS A 279 16.81 -8.99 23.49
N ASP A 280 16.45 -9.35 24.72
CA ASP A 280 15.43 -8.68 25.54
C ASP A 280 14.07 -8.55 24.83
N ASP A 281 13.69 -9.53 23.99
CA ASP A 281 12.45 -9.54 23.20
C ASP A 281 12.23 -8.25 22.40
N THR A 282 13.31 -7.62 21.93
CA THR A 282 13.29 -6.33 21.23
C THR A 282 13.74 -6.49 19.78
N LEU A 283 13.00 -5.88 18.84
CA LEU A 283 13.41 -5.84 17.43
C LEU A 283 14.71 -5.04 17.27
N PRO A 284 15.77 -5.63 16.66
CA PRO A 284 16.99 -4.90 16.36
C PRO A 284 16.74 -3.68 15.46
N ASP A 285 17.53 -2.62 15.64
CA ASP A 285 17.44 -1.38 14.84
C ASP A 285 17.51 -1.65 13.33
N THR A 286 18.29 -2.65 12.90
CA THR A 286 18.38 -3.05 11.50
C THR A 286 17.04 -3.53 10.93
N PHE A 287 16.24 -4.26 11.71
CA PHE A 287 14.91 -4.69 11.29
C PHE A 287 13.89 -3.56 11.37
N GLN A 288 14.02 -2.65 12.34
CA GLN A 288 13.20 -1.44 12.41
C GLN A 288 13.43 -0.56 11.18
N GLU A 289 14.69 -0.31 10.80
CA GLU A 289 15.05 0.44 9.59
C GLU A 289 14.46 -0.23 8.34
N MET A 290 14.62 -1.54 8.18
CA MET A 290 14.06 -2.27 7.05
C MET A 290 12.53 -2.14 6.98
N LYS A 291 11.83 -2.20 8.13
CA LYS A 291 10.38 -2.01 8.23
C LYS A 291 9.97 -0.60 7.80
N GLU A 292 10.67 0.42 8.26
CA GLU A 292 10.43 1.82 7.89
C GLU A 292 10.70 2.09 6.40
N ASN A 293 11.61 1.33 5.79
CA ASN A 293 11.95 1.41 4.37
C ASN A 293 11.18 0.42 3.49
N GLY A 294 10.04 -0.07 3.97
CA GLY A 294 9.06 -0.78 3.14
C GLY A 294 9.19 -2.30 3.10
N MET A 295 10.02 -2.92 3.94
CA MET A 295 9.97 -4.37 4.20
C MET A 295 8.82 -4.70 5.16
N GLU A 296 8.24 -5.89 5.02
CA GLU A 296 7.27 -6.40 5.99
C GLU A 296 7.94 -7.35 6.96
N LEU A 297 7.60 -7.26 8.24
CA LEU A 297 8.05 -8.21 9.25
C LEU A 297 6.86 -9.07 9.67
N GLN A 298 7.03 -10.39 9.66
CA GLN A 298 6.01 -11.37 10.04
C GLN A 298 6.62 -12.48 10.88
N SER A 299 5.79 -13.37 11.42
CA SER A 299 6.22 -14.33 12.44
C SER A 299 6.79 -15.60 11.82
N HIS A 300 7.95 -16.02 12.33
CA HIS A 300 8.47 -17.38 12.19
C HIS A 300 8.56 -18.07 13.56
N SER A 301 7.51 -17.91 14.38
CA SER A 301 7.45 -18.24 15.81
C SER A 301 8.22 -17.27 16.73
N TYR A 302 8.01 -17.43 18.03
CA TYR A 302 8.90 -16.87 19.05
C TYR A 302 10.04 -17.84 19.34
N ALA A 303 9.75 -19.05 19.82
CA ALA A 303 10.74 -20.06 20.23
C ALA A 303 10.49 -21.46 19.65
N MET A 304 9.55 -21.61 18.71
CA MET A 304 9.18 -22.90 18.12
C MET A 304 9.95 -23.25 16.83
N HIS A 305 10.97 -22.48 16.47
CA HIS A 305 11.90 -22.86 15.41
C HIS A 305 12.96 -23.85 15.92
N THR A 306 12.49 -25.00 16.40
CA THR A 306 13.31 -26.10 16.93
C THR A 306 12.81 -27.43 16.37
N GLY A 307 13.74 -28.37 16.18
CA GLY A 307 13.44 -29.74 15.78
C GLY A 307 13.37 -30.70 16.98
N GLY A 308 12.97 -31.94 16.73
CA GLY A 308 13.00 -33.03 17.70
C GLY A 308 11.64 -33.66 18.01
N CYS A 309 10.57 -33.22 17.35
CA CYS A 309 9.28 -33.91 17.40
C CYS A 309 9.20 -35.03 16.35
N ASP A 310 8.38 -36.05 16.60
CA ASP A 310 8.21 -37.17 15.67
C ASP A 310 7.35 -36.82 14.43
N GLY A 311 7.77 -37.35 13.28
CA GLY A 311 7.08 -37.24 11.99
C GLY A 311 7.32 -35.91 11.25
N GLY A 312 6.87 -35.85 9.99
CA GLY A 312 7.07 -34.67 9.14
C GLY A 312 8.57 -34.32 9.00
N HIS A 313 8.89 -33.03 9.10
CA HIS A 313 10.26 -32.52 9.21
C HIS A 313 10.74 -32.35 10.66
N GLY A 314 9.91 -32.74 11.63
CA GLY A 314 10.24 -32.81 13.06
C GLY A 314 10.17 -31.48 13.83
N GLY A 315 9.48 -30.47 13.30
CA GLY A 315 9.33 -29.16 13.94
C GLY A 315 8.49 -29.15 15.22
N ALA A 316 8.77 -28.21 16.13
CA ALA A 316 8.14 -28.09 17.46
C ALA A 316 6.60 -28.05 17.45
N LEU A 317 5.99 -27.43 16.42
CA LEU A 317 4.53 -27.35 16.26
C LEU A 317 3.84 -28.71 16.17
N ARG A 318 4.58 -29.79 15.93
CA ARG A 318 4.04 -31.15 15.91
C ARG A 318 3.78 -31.72 17.30
N CYS A 319 4.52 -31.29 18.32
CA CYS A 319 4.45 -31.87 19.66
C CYS A 319 4.24 -30.87 20.79
N VAL A 320 4.20 -29.56 20.50
CA VAL A 320 3.79 -28.53 21.46
C VAL A 320 2.29 -28.61 21.76
N ASP A 321 1.90 -28.33 23.00
CA ASP A 321 0.48 -28.19 23.36
C ASP A 321 -0.11 -26.89 22.82
N LEU A 322 -1.45 -26.87 22.68
CA LEU A 322 -2.22 -25.77 22.10
C LEU A 322 -1.94 -24.43 22.82
N ASP A 323 -1.96 -24.43 24.15
CA ASP A 323 -1.78 -23.25 24.98
C ASP A 323 -0.39 -22.63 24.78
N THR A 324 0.65 -23.46 24.78
CA THR A 324 2.02 -23.03 24.55
C THR A 324 2.19 -22.48 23.14
N GLY A 325 1.66 -23.17 22.12
CA GLY A 325 1.72 -22.72 20.73
C GLY A 325 1.03 -21.38 20.49
N ILE A 326 -0.15 -21.18 21.11
CA ILE A 326 -0.90 -19.91 21.02
C ILE A 326 -0.12 -18.78 21.69
N LYS A 327 0.41 -19.01 22.90
CA LYS A 327 1.20 -18.01 23.63
C LYS A 327 2.46 -17.63 22.87
N ASP A 328 3.17 -18.60 22.29
CA ASP A 328 4.35 -18.38 21.47
C ASP A 328 4.03 -17.50 20.24
N THR A 329 3.00 -17.87 19.50
CA THR A 329 2.58 -17.16 18.28
C THR A 329 2.14 -15.73 18.58
N LYS A 330 1.29 -15.52 19.61
CA LYS A 330 0.85 -14.19 20.04
C LYS A 330 2.01 -13.33 20.55
N LYS A 331 2.95 -13.94 21.30
CA LYS A 331 4.17 -13.24 21.74
C LYS A 331 5.00 -12.77 20.56
N SER A 332 5.18 -13.62 19.55
CA SER A 332 5.91 -13.28 18.33
C SER A 332 5.29 -12.06 17.63
N PHE A 333 3.96 -12.04 17.44
CA PHE A 333 3.27 -10.88 16.85
C PHE A 333 3.35 -9.60 17.69
N SER A 334 3.35 -9.72 19.02
CA SER A 334 3.51 -8.57 19.91
C SER A 334 4.87 -7.90 19.72
N ILE A 335 5.95 -8.69 19.63
CA ILE A 335 7.31 -8.16 19.45
C ILE A 335 7.48 -7.49 18.08
N ILE A 336 6.86 -8.05 17.03
CA ILE A 336 6.86 -7.48 15.68
C ILE A 336 6.18 -6.08 15.63
N GLY A 337 5.31 -5.78 16.61
CA GLY A 337 4.48 -4.58 16.64
C GLY A 337 3.27 -4.71 15.72
N GLY A 338 2.63 -5.88 15.72
CA GLY A 338 1.49 -6.22 14.87
C GLY A 338 1.92 -7.11 13.69
N GLY A 339 1.36 -8.32 13.63
CA GLY A 339 1.57 -9.30 12.57
C GLY A 339 0.32 -10.14 12.39
N PHE A 340 0.14 -10.70 11.20
CA PHE A 340 -1.04 -11.50 10.86
C PHE A 340 -0.73 -12.70 9.97
N VAL A 341 0.52 -12.82 9.53
CA VAL A 341 1.00 -13.92 8.72
C VAL A 341 2.01 -14.72 9.52
N TYR A 342 1.89 -16.04 9.43
CA TYR A 342 2.82 -16.97 10.06
C TYR A 342 3.56 -17.80 9.00
N CYS A 343 4.84 -18.07 9.20
CA CYS A 343 5.57 -19.05 8.42
C CYS A 343 5.87 -20.24 9.33
N TYR A 344 5.44 -21.45 8.97
CA TYR A 344 5.66 -22.63 9.80
C TYR A 344 7.15 -22.99 9.81
N PRO A 345 7.83 -23.03 10.96
CA PRO A 345 9.18 -23.59 11.05
C PRO A 345 9.23 -24.99 10.42
N TYR A 346 10.16 -25.19 9.51
CA TYR A 346 10.33 -26.43 8.71
C TYR A 346 9.13 -26.79 7.80
N GLY A 347 8.04 -26.02 7.81
CA GLY A 347 6.83 -26.26 7.00
C GLY A 347 5.89 -27.33 7.53
N ASP A 348 6.10 -27.82 8.76
CA ASP A 348 5.25 -28.85 9.36
C ASP A 348 3.87 -28.29 9.73
N VAL A 349 2.82 -28.95 9.22
CA VAL A 349 1.43 -28.64 9.54
C VAL A 349 0.73 -29.89 10.09
N THR A 350 0.06 -29.71 11.23
CA THR A 350 -0.79 -30.71 11.90
C THR A 350 -2.15 -30.07 12.21
N GLU A 351 -3.15 -30.88 12.58
CA GLU A 351 -4.44 -30.34 13.04
C GLU A 351 -4.29 -29.39 14.24
N SER A 352 -3.45 -29.77 15.21
CA SER A 352 -3.11 -28.92 16.36
C SER A 352 -2.44 -27.60 15.91
N ALA A 353 -1.52 -27.64 14.95
CA ALA A 353 -0.88 -26.43 14.42
C ALA A 353 -1.90 -25.49 13.77
N LEU A 354 -2.88 -26.03 13.03
CA LEU A 354 -3.97 -25.23 12.44
C LEU A 354 -4.87 -24.59 13.50
N GLU A 355 -5.17 -25.32 14.58
CA GLU A 355 -5.93 -24.78 15.72
C GLU A 355 -5.16 -23.66 16.42
N ILE A 356 -3.86 -23.86 16.68
CA ILE A 356 -2.96 -22.83 17.21
C ILE A 356 -3.02 -21.56 16.34
N MET A 357 -2.92 -21.70 15.01
CA MET A 357 -2.95 -20.56 14.10
C MET A 357 -4.29 -19.79 14.18
N LYS A 358 -5.42 -20.52 14.15
CA LYS A 358 -6.76 -19.92 14.25
C LYS A 358 -6.94 -19.15 15.57
N ASP A 359 -6.60 -19.78 16.69
CA ASP A 359 -6.78 -19.20 18.03
C ASP A 359 -5.76 -18.08 18.36
N SER A 360 -4.71 -18.00 17.54
CA SER A 360 -3.73 -16.91 17.54
C SER A 360 -4.14 -15.71 16.69
N GLY A 361 -5.22 -15.80 15.91
CA GLY A 361 -5.67 -14.74 15.00
C GLY A 361 -4.83 -14.63 13.72
N VAL A 362 -4.12 -15.70 13.34
CA VAL A 362 -3.38 -15.77 12.08
C VAL A 362 -4.37 -15.76 10.91
N ARG A 363 -4.13 -14.90 9.92
CA ARG A 363 -5.00 -14.76 8.74
C ARG A 363 -4.47 -15.47 7.51
N MET A 364 -3.14 -15.64 7.43
CA MET A 364 -2.47 -16.46 6.41
C MET A 364 -1.28 -17.18 7.04
N ALA A 365 -0.97 -18.39 6.58
CA ALA A 365 0.25 -19.08 6.95
C ALA A 365 0.88 -19.86 5.79
N PHE A 366 2.21 -19.87 5.75
CA PHE A 366 3.00 -20.45 4.67
C PHE A 366 3.78 -21.69 5.13
N THR A 367 3.78 -22.70 4.26
CA THR A 367 4.49 -23.97 4.42
C THR A 367 5.77 -24.00 3.57
N THR A 368 6.37 -25.18 3.44
CA THR A 368 7.48 -25.46 2.51
C THR A 368 7.03 -26.29 1.29
N ASN A 369 5.72 -26.60 1.17
CA ASN A 369 5.18 -27.29 0.00
C ASN A 369 5.43 -26.43 -1.25
N TYR A 370 5.92 -27.06 -2.32
CA TYR A 370 6.19 -26.37 -3.57
C TYR A 370 4.89 -26.01 -4.28
N GLY A 371 4.75 -24.76 -4.69
CA GLY A 371 3.65 -24.30 -5.52
C GLY A 371 3.42 -22.79 -5.46
N LYS A 372 2.60 -22.31 -6.40
CA LYS A 372 2.06 -20.94 -6.41
C LYS A 372 0.76 -20.90 -5.62
N ILE A 373 0.38 -19.72 -5.16
CA ILE A 373 -0.89 -19.51 -4.46
C ILE A 373 -1.96 -19.03 -5.44
N GLU A 374 -3.19 -19.53 -5.32
CA GLU A 374 -4.33 -19.09 -6.11
C GLU A 374 -5.60 -18.95 -5.24
N PRO A 375 -6.56 -18.09 -5.62
CA PRO A 375 -7.78 -17.91 -4.85
C PRO A 375 -8.53 -19.23 -4.62
N GLY A 376 -8.99 -19.44 -3.39
CA GLY A 376 -9.72 -20.66 -2.98
C GLY A 376 -8.88 -21.69 -2.22
N MET A 377 -7.55 -21.56 -2.19
CA MET A 377 -6.71 -22.38 -1.30
C MET A 377 -6.95 -22.06 0.19
N ASP A 378 -6.65 -23.02 1.07
CA ASP A 378 -6.63 -22.79 2.52
C ASP A 378 -5.52 -21.81 2.89
N LYS A 379 -5.90 -20.61 3.32
CA LYS A 379 -4.96 -19.54 3.67
C LYS A 379 -4.03 -19.90 4.82
N LEU A 380 -4.34 -20.91 5.64
CA LEU A 380 -3.46 -21.34 6.73
C LEU A 380 -2.45 -22.41 6.31
N GLN A 381 -2.38 -22.79 5.03
CA GLN A 381 -1.47 -23.84 4.53
C GLN A 381 -0.92 -23.54 3.14
N LEU A 382 -0.58 -22.28 2.89
CA LEU A 382 -0.18 -21.83 1.56
C LEU A 382 1.19 -22.41 1.15
N PRO A 383 1.35 -22.88 -0.10
CA PRO A 383 2.64 -23.28 -0.64
C PRO A 383 3.57 -22.09 -0.92
N ARG A 384 4.85 -22.37 -1.12
CA ARG A 384 5.87 -21.40 -1.55
C ARG A 384 6.80 -22.02 -2.59
N VAL A 385 7.41 -21.16 -3.40
CA VAL A 385 8.43 -21.55 -4.38
C VAL A 385 9.81 -21.42 -3.74
N ARG A 386 10.41 -22.55 -3.37
CA ARG A 386 11.74 -22.59 -2.73
C ARG A 386 12.84 -22.19 -3.72
N ILE A 387 13.68 -21.24 -3.33
CA ILE A 387 14.92 -20.94 -4.04
C ILE A 387 16.07 -21.64 -3.33
N PHE A 388 16.68 -22.61 -4.02
CA PHE A 388 17.89 -23.28 -3.53
C PHE A 388 19.14 -22.48 -3.91
N GLY A 389 20.20 -22.58 -3.13
CA GLY A 389 21.46 -21.87 -3.37
C GLY A 389 22.11 -22.16 -4.73
N GLU A 390 21.85 -23.33 -5.31
CA GLU A 390 22.31 -23.72 -6.66
C GLU A 390 21.37 -23.23 -7.78
N SER A 391 20.26 -22.57 -7.42
CA SER A 391 19.28 -22.05 -8.38
C SER A 391 19.83 -20.78 -9.04
N GLY A 392 20.58 -20.97 -10.11
CA GLY A 392 20.96 -19.86 -11.00
C GLY A 392 19.74 -19.22 -11.67
N LEU A 393 19.96 -18.09 -12.35
CA LEU A 393 18.89 -17.28 -12.95
C LEU A 393 17.92 -18.08 -13.84
N SER A 394 18.40 -19.06 -14.61
CA SER A 394 17.53 -19.88 -15.47
C SER A 394 16.49 -20.68 -14.70
N GLN A 395 16.88 -21.26 -13.54
CA GLN A 395 15.96 -22.01 -12.69
C GLN A 395 14.94 -21.07 -12.03
N PHE A 396 15.37 -19.89 -11.61
CA PHE A 396 14.46 -18.86 -11.10
C PHE A 396 13.42 -18.45 -12.15
N ILE A 397 13.86 -18.20 -13.40
CA ILE A 397 12.95 -17.85 -14.49
C ILE A 397 11.94 -18.96 -14.75
N TYR A 398 12.40 -20.22 -14.79
CA TYR A 398 11.52 -21.38 -14.96
C TYR A 398 10.42 -21.43 -13.89
N SER A 399 10.77 -21.14 -12.63
CA SER A 399 9.82 -21.14 -11.51
C SER A 399 8.81 -19.99 -11.50
N LEU A 400 8.96 -18.98 -12.37
CA LEU A 400 7.93 -17.94 -12.57
C LEU A 400 6.76 -18.47 -13.40
N ASP A 401 7.04 -19.35 -14.37
CA ASP A 401 6.06 -19.81 -15.36
C ASP A 401 5.35 -21.11 -14.93
N GLU A 402 5.99 -21.94 -14.09
CA GLU A 402 5.53 -23.28 -13.70
C GLU A 402 4.92 -23.38 -12.31
#